data_AF-A0A1V4GU40-F1
#
_entry.id   AF-A0A1V4GU40-F1
#
_cell.length_a   1.000
_cell.length_b   1.000
_cell.length_c   1.000
_cell.angle_alpha   90.00
_cell.angle_beta   90.00
_cell.angle_gamma   90.00
#
_symmetry.space_group_name_H-M   'P 1'
#
loop_
_entity.id
_entity.type
_entity.pdbx_description
1 polymer ?
#
loop_
_entity_poly.entity_id
_entity_poly.type
_entity_poly.pdbx_seq_one_letter_code
_entity_poly.pdbx_strand_id
1 'polypeptide(L)'
;MTVHRPTQKGTPSESHYHKYKNYDYFYDVWSNIHYGYVGLSVGFSEQALLSGSWVQQAGSDIISAFKERRLPRADTLDDNTAMKIGFELYKKRGKFADKLTPEDILKILHDTDISKMPESKQIHWCNNPSNPNRIKK
;
A
#
# COMPACT_ATOMS: atom_id res chain seq x y z
N MET A 1 -7.83 -9.24 10.29
CA MET A 1 -7.16 -10.31 11.07
C MET A 1 -5.77 -10.50 10.49
N THR A 2 -4.75 -10.61 11.32
CA THR A 2 -3.41 -11.00 10.86
C THR A 2 -3.42 -12.44 10.33
N VAL A 3 -2.50 -12.77 9.43
CA VAL A 3 -2.45 -14.12 8.83
C VAL A 3 -1.04 -14.67 8.74
N HIS A 4 -0.95 -15.99 8.91
CA HIS A 4 0.24 -16.77 8.61
C HIS A 4 0.29 -17.00 7.11
N ARG A 5 1.38 -16.56 6.48
CA ARG A 5 1.74 -16.99 5.13
C ARG A 5 3.26 -17.14 5.02
N PRO A 6 3.76 -18.02 4.14
CA PRO A 6 5.19 -18.08 3.86
C PRO A 6 5.66 -16.77 3.23
N THR A 7 6.77 -16.23 3.74
CA THR A 7 7.51 -15.15 3.06
C THR A 7 8.45 -15.72 2.00
N GLN A 8 9.08 -14.85 1.19
CA GLN A 8 10.12 -15.26 0.24
C GLN A 8 11.29 -16.02 0.92
N LYS A 9 11.49 -15.82 2.23
CA LYS A 9 12.50 -16.51 3.04
C LYS A 9 12.00 -17.82 3.66
N GLY A 10 10.77 -18.24 3.36
CA GLY A 10 10.15 -19.46 3.87
C GLY A 10 9.65 -19.36 5.32
N THR A 11 9.89 -18.25 6.02
CA THR A 11 9.39 -18.04 7.39
C THR A 11 7.92 -17.61 7.39
N PRO A 12 7.09 -18.11 8.32
CA PRO A 12 5.70 -17.65 8.49
C PRO A 12 5.63 -16.17 8.90
N SER A 13 4.71 -15.42 8.31
CA SER A 13 4.64 -13.96 8.40
C SER A 13 3.60 -13.42 9.39
N GLU A 14 3.32 -14.09 10.50
CA GLU A 14 2.16 -13.85 11.37
C GLU A 14 1.76 -12.39 11.59
N SER A 15 2.71 -11.46 11.68
CA SER A 15 2.46 -10.03 11.92
C SER A 15 2.46 -9.14 10.67
N HIS A 16 2.95 -9.62 9.53
CA HIS A 16 3.22 -8.77 8.36
C HIS A 16 2.06 -8.64 7.39
N TYR A 17 1.09 -9.55 7.44
CA TYR A 17 -0.03 -9.55 6.51
C TYR A 17 -1.36 -9.57 7.22
N HIS A 18 -2.32 -8.85 6.65
CA HIS A 18 -3.69 -8.75 7.14
C HIS A 18 -4.66 -9.25 6.08
N LYS A 19 -5.54 -10.17 6.46
CA LYS A 19 -6.61 -10.67 5.58
C LYS A 19 -7.78 -9.72 5.56
N TYR A 20 -8.24 -9.43 4.34
CA TYR A 20 -9.56 -8.87 4.08
C TYR A 20 -10.17 -9.50 2.82
N LYS A 21 -11.34 -10.11 2.97
CA LYS A 21 -12.01 -10.92 1.93
C LYS A 21 -11.06 -11.99 1.35
N ASN A 22 -10.83 -11.95 0.04
CA ASN A 22 -10.04 -12.94 -0.70
C ASN A 22 -8.56 -12.56 -0.84
N TYR A 23 -8.11 -11.51 -0.15
CA TYR A 23 -6.76 -10.98 -0.28
C TYR A 23 -6.06 -10.83 1.08
N ASP A 24 -4.74 -10.96 1.03
CA ASP A 24 -3.82 -10.62 2.11
C ASP A 24 -3.09 -9.32 1.75
N TYR A 25 -3.04 -8.40 2.69
CA TYR A 25 -2.48 -7.07 2.54
C TYR A 25 -1.23 -6.93 3.39
N PHE A 26 -0.11 -6.54 2.79
CA PHE A 26 1.12 -6.27 3.53
C PHE A 26 0.95 -5.04 4.45
N TYR A 27 1.64 -5.01 5.59
CA TYR A 27 1.34 -4.06 6.67
C TYR A 27 1.70 -2.60 6.35
N ASP A 28 2.61 -2.35 5.41
CA ASP A 28 3.08 -1.00 5.06
C ASP A 28 2.00 -0.14 4.38
N VAL A 29 0.99 -0.77 3.75
CA VAL A 29 -0.10 -0.09 3.07
C VAL A 29 -0.84 0.87 3.98
N TRP A 30 -0.95 0.53 5.27
CA TRP A 30 -1.65 1.35 6.26
C TRP A 30 -0.90 2.67 6.50
N SER A 31 0.42 2.61 6.70
CA SER A 31 1.25 3.80 6.87
C SER A 31 1.29 4.66 5.62
N ASN A 32 1.34 4.06 4.43
CA ASN A 32 1.37 4.81 3.17
C ASN A 32 0.03 5.51 2.87
N ILE A 33 -1.11 4.83 3.11
CA ILE A 33 -2.44 5.45 3.04
C ILE A 33 -2.54 6.61 4.03
N HIS A 34 -2.09 6.40 5.27
CA HIS A 34 -2.09 7.43 6.30
C HIS A 34 -1.22 8.63 5.91
N TYR A 35 -0.01 8.39 5.42
CA TYR A 35 0.90 9.43 4.96
C TYR A 35 0.27 10.28 3.85
N GLY A 36 -0.38 9.64 2.88
CA GLY A 36 -1.10 10.35 1.83
C GLY A 36 -2.25 11.20 2.37
N TYR A 37 -3.10 10.62 3.20
CA TYR A 37 -4.28 11.30 3.76
C TYR A 37 -3.91 12.47 4.67
N VAL A 38 -3.04 12.22 5.66
CA VAL A 38 -2.61 13.23 6.63
C VAL A 38 -1.76 14.30 5.96
N GLY A 39 -0.91 13.95 5.00
CA GLY A 39 -0.11 14.90 4.24
C GLY A 39 -0.97 15.97 3.57
N LEU A 40 -2.05 15.57 2.88
CA LEU A 40 -3.02 16.52 2.32
C LEU A 40 -3.77 17.28 3.42
N SER A 41 -4.11 16.60 4.51
CA SER A 41 -4.81 17.20 5.65
C SER A 41 -4.02 18.30 6.35
N VAL A 42 -2.69 18.28 6.27
CA VAL A 42 -1.82 19.34 6.83
C VAL A 42 -1.36 20.36 5.78
N GLY A 43 -1.81 20.24 4.53
CA GLY A 43 -1.62 21.24 3.47
C GLY A 43 -0.47 20.96 2.50
N PHE A 44 0.14 19.78 2.51
CA PHE A 44 1.06 19.40 1.43
C PHE A 44 0.30 19.11 0.13
N SER A 45 0.95 19.31 -1.01
CA SER A 45 0.41 18.90 -2.31
C SER A 45 0.67 17.41 -2.58
N GLU A 46 -0.17 16.78 -3.41
CA GLU A 46 0.05 15.39 -3.85
C GLU A 46 1.45 15.19 -4.46
N GLN A 47 1.91 16.16 -5.25
CA GLN A 47 3.24 16.13 -5.86
C GLN A 47 4.35 16.22 -4.82
N ALA A 48 4.21 17.07 -3.79
CA ALA A 48 5.20 17.18 -2.72
C ALA A 48 5.30 15.86 -1.94
N LEU A 49 4.16 15.23 -1.66
CA LEU A 49 4.11 13.94 -0.94
C LEU A 49 4.72 12.81 -1.78
N LEU A 50 4.34 12.69 -3.06
CA LEU A 50 4.89 11.68 -3.97
C LEU A 50 6.38 11.91 -4.31
N SER A 51 6.83 13.16 -4.32
CA SER A 51 8.26 13.48 -4.46
C SER A 51 9.03 13.15 -3.18
N GLY A 52 8.44 13.41 -2.01
CA GLY A 52 9.03 13.10 -0.70
C GLY A 52 9.25 11.61 -0.48
N SER A 53 8.27 10.77 -0.84
CA SER A 53 8.40 9.31 -0.79
C SER A 53 9.52 8.81 -1.70
N TRP A 54 9.72 9.44 -2.85
CA TRP A 54 10.81 9.16 -3.77
C TRP A 54 12.18 9.56 -3.21
N VAL A 55 12.28 10.75 -2.63
CA VAL A 55 13.52 11.31 -2.05
C VAL A 55 13.99 10.49 -0.84
N GLN A 56 13.08 10.09 0.04
CA GLN A 56 13.44 9.26 1.20
C GLN A 56 13.97 7.88 0.79
N GLN A 57 13.45 7.30 -0.30
CA GLN A 57 13.92 6.01 -0.81
C GLN A 57 15.23 6.11 -1.61
N ALA A 58 15.57 7.28 -2.15
CA ALA A 58 16.77 7.50 -2.96
C ALA A 58 18.06 7.77 -2.16
N GLY A 59 17.98 8.07 -0.86
CA GLY A 59 19.17 8.39 -0.04
C GLY A 59 19.81 9.75 -0.40
N SER A 60 21.08 9.95 -0.04
CA SER A 60 21.82 11.24 -0.08
C SER A 60 21.93 11.93 -1.44
N ASP A 61 21.51 11.26 -2.51
CA ASP A 61 21.81 11.63 -3.88
C ASP A 61 20.59 12.25 -4.58
N ILE A 62 19.96 13.21 -3.90
CA ILE A 62 18.77 13.93 -4.37
C ILE A 62 19.06 14.68 -5.68
N ILE A 63 20.27 15.21 -5.83
CA ILE A 63 20.68 16.05 -6.97
C ILE A 63 20.82 15.22 -8.25
N SER A 64 21.37 14.01 -8.17
CA SER A 64 21.50 13.10 -9.32
C SER A 64 20.19 12.37 -9.62
N ALA A 65 19.42 11.99 -8.61
CA ALA A 65 18.11 11.34 -8.77
C ALA A 65 17.09 12.23 -9.50
N PHE A 66 17.05 13.54 -9.17
CA PHE A 66 16.17 14.51 -9.84
C PHE A 66 16.55 14.72 -11.32
N LYS A 67 17.84 14.60 -11.64
CA LYS A 67 18.39 14.80 -12.98
C LYS A 67 18.14 13.60 -13.91
N GLU A 68 17.98 12.40 -13.36
CA GLU A 68 17.99 11.15 -14.14
C GLU A 68 16.62 10.49 -14.38
N ARG A 69 15.51 10.96 -13.79
CA ARG A 69 14.14 10.38 -14.00
C ARG A 69 14.13 8.83 -13.93
N ARG A 70 14.93 8.21 -13.07
CA ARG A 70 15.01 6.75 -12.97
C ARG A 70 13.63 6.17 -12.64
N LEU A 71 13.23 5.08 -13.29
CA LEU A 71 11.93 4.45 -13.06
C LEU A 71 11.83 3.97 -11.59
N PRO A 72 10.67 4.10 -10.94
CA PRO A 72 10.49 3.62 -9.57
C PRO A 72 10.68 2.10 -9.50
N ARG A 73 11.29 1.58 -8.41
CA ARG A 73 11.29 0.15 -8.06
C ARG A 73 9.85 -0.37 -7.84
N ALA A 74 9.66 -1.69 -7.78
CA ALA A 74 8.34 -2.28 -7.51
C ALA A 74 7.73 -1.81 -6.16
N ASP A 75 8.54 -1.71 -5.09
CA ASP A 75 8.10 -1.18 -3.78
C ASP A 75 7.51 0.25 -3.92
N THR A 76 8.14 1.11 -4.73
CA THR A 76 7.61 2.46 -5.00
C THR A 76 6.27 2.46 -5.75
N LEU A 77 5.87 1.40 -6.45
CA LEU A 77 4.57 1.35 -7.12
C LEU A 77 3.44 1.12 -6.10
N ASP A 78 3.65 0.20 -5.17
CA ASP A 78 2.70 -0.14 -4.11
C ASP A 78 2.56 1.01 -3.12
N ASP A 79 3.69 1.59 -2.67
CA ASP A 79 3.73 2.76 -1.79
C ASP A 79 2.95 3.93 -2.41
N ASN A 80 3.26 4.26 -3.67
CA ASN A 80 2.60 5.37 -4.36
C ASN A 80 1.11 5.10 -4.59
N THR A 81 0.72 3.84 -4.84
CA THR A 81 -0.69 3.46 -4.97
C THR A 81 -1.41 3.61 -3.63
N ALA A 82 -0.81 3.16 -2.53
CA ALA A 82 -1.33 3.32 -1.18
C ALA A 82 -1.45 4.81 -0.78
N MET A 83 -0.46 5.64 -1.09
CA MET A 83 -0.54 7.08 -0.89
C MET A 83 -1.67 7.73 -1.69
N LYS A 84 -1.82 7.35 -2.97
CA LYS A 84 -2.93 7.82 -3.82
C LYS A 84 -4.29 7.39 -3.29
N ILE A 85 -4.41 6.21 -2.70
CA ILE A 85 -5.62 5.81 -1.95
C ILE A 85 -5.89 6.81 -0.83
N GLY A 86 -4.86 7.20 -0.06
CA GLY A 86 -4.96 8.25 0.96
C GLY A 86 -5.46 9.58 0.40
N PHE A 87 -4.96 10.00 -0.77
CA PHE A 87 -5.41 11.22 -1.44
C PHE A 87 -6.89 11.15 -1.84
N GLU A 88 -7.31 10.03 -2.42
CA GLU A 88 -8.70 9.81 -2.81
C GLU A 88 -9.64 9.82 -1.61
N LEU A 89 -9.22 9.20 -0.48
CA LEU A 89 -9.98 9.24 0.77
C LEU A 89 -10.10 10.67 1.30
N TYR A 90 -9.02 11.46 1.27
CA TYR A 90 -9.06 12.88 1.67
C TYR A 90 -10.05 13.68 0.82
N LYS A 91 -9.99 13.53 -0.51
CA LYS A 91 -10.92 14.21 -1.44
C LYS A 91 -12.38 13.85 -1.18
N LYS A 92 -12.67 12.59 -0.83
CA LYS A 92 -14.04 12.09 -0.61
C LYS A 92 -14.58 12.35 0.80
N ARG A 93 -13.72 12.28 1.82
CA ARG A 93 -14.13 12.31 3.24
C ARG A 93 -13.79 13.63 3.94
N GLY A 94 -13.01 14.49 3.29
CA GLY A 94 -12.61 15.79 3.82
C GLY A 94 -11.37 15.71 4.71
N LYS A 95 -11.02 16.85 5.29
CA LYS A 95 -9.74 17.08 5.98
C LYS A 95 -9.60 16.40 7.34
N PHE A 96 -10.68 16.29 8.10
CA PHE A 96 -10.60 15.96 9.53
C PHE A 96 -10.85 14.49 9.86
N ALA A 97 -11.03 13.63 8.85
CA ALA A 97 -11.39 12.22 9.01
C ALA A 97 -12.65 11.97 9.87
N ASP A 98 -13.44 13.00 10.19
CA ASP A 98 -14.67 12.92 10.99
C ASP A 98 -15.73 12.03 10.36
N LYS A 99 -15.67 11.87 9.03
CA LYS A 99 -16.56 11.01 8.23
C LYS A 99 -15.84 9.81 7.61
N LEU A 100 -14.55 9.62 7.89
CA LEU A 100 -13.77 8.52 7.35
C LEU A 100 -13.96 7.29 8.23
N THR A 101 -14.37 6.18 7.64
CA THR A 101 -14.58 4.91 8.35
C THR A 101 -13.52 3.87 7.96
N PRO A 102 -13.24 2.87 8.81
CA PRO A 102 -12.42 1.73 8.43
C PRO A 102 -12.93 1.03 7.16
N GLU A 103 -14.26 0.96 6.99
CA GLU A 103 -14.91 0.36 5.83
C GLU A 103 -14.57 1.09 4.53
N ASP A 104 -14.40 2.42 4.57
CA ASP A 104 -13.97 3.20 3.41
C ASP A 104 -12.59 2.80 2.93
N ILE A 105 -11.65 2.66 3.89
CA ILE A 105 -10.26 2.26 3.64
C ILE A 105 -10.23 0.83 3.08
N LEU A 106 -10.93 -0.09 3.74
CA LEU A 106 -10.99 -1.49 3.31
C LEU A 106 -11.66 -1.63 1.94
N LYS A 107 -12.70 -0.84 1.65
CA LYS A 107 -13.40 -0.85 0.37
C LYS A 107 -12.50 -0.35 -0.76
N ILE A 108 -11.88 0.82 -0.63
CA ILE A 108 -11.04 1.36 -1.71
C ILE A 108 -9.80 0.49 -1.96
N LEU A 109 -9.22 -0.09 -0.91
CA LEU A 109 -8.09 -1.01 -1.00
C LEU A 109 -8.50 -2.35 -1.66
N HIS A 110 -9.73 -2.81 -1.41
CA HIS A 110 -10.29 -3.99 -2.07
C HIS A 110 -10.61 -3.74 -3.54
N ASP A 111 -11.16 -2.57 -3.87
CA ASP A 111 -11.53 -2.22 -5.24
C ASP A 111 -10.31 -1.83 -6.10
N THR A 112 -9.16 -1.52 -5.48
CA THR A 112 -7.89 -1.27 -6.19
C THR A 112 -7.40 -2.54 -6.86
N ASP A 113 -7.15 -2.50 -8.17
CA ASP A 113 -6.69 -3.67 -8.91
C ASP A 113 -5.36 -4.24 -8.36
N ILE A 114 -5.24 -5.57 -8.32
CA ILE A 114 -4.05 -6.25 -7.78
C ILE A 114 -2.77 -5.92 -8.58
N SER A 115 -2.87 -5.65 -9.88
CA SER A 115 -1.73 -5.23 -10.71
C SER A 115 -1.14 -3.88 -10.31
N LYS A 116 -1.87 -3.08 -9.53
CA LYS A 116 -1.39 -1.80 -8.99
C LYS A 116 -0.69 -1.93 -7.64
N MET A 117 -0.76 -3.12 -7.02
CA MET A 117 -0.11 -3.43 -5.75
C MET A 117 0.45 -4.87 -5.76
N PRO A 118 1.34 -5.21 -6.72
CA PRO A 118 1.84 -6.57 -6.93
C PRO A 118 2.45 -7.23 -5.68
N GLU A 119 3.07 -6.47 -4.78
CA GLU A 119 3.73 -7.01 -3.58
C GLU A 119 2.81 -6.97 -2.35
N SER A 120 2.02 -5.91 -2.24
CA SER A 120 1.28 -5.55 -1.03
C SER A 120 -0.15 -6.04 -1.04
N LYS A 121 -0.71 -6.40 -2.20
CA LYS A 121 -2.02 -7.05 -2.33
C LYS A 121 -1.85 -8.39 -3.00
N GLN A 122 -2.09 -9.48 -2.26
CA GLN A 122 -1.91 -10.82 -2.80
C GLN A 122 -3.15 -11.67 -2.56
N ILE A 123 -3.39 -12.66 -3.43
CA ILE A 123 -4.47 -13.63 -3.22
C ILE A 123 -4.22 -14.32 -1.88
N HIS A 124 -5.27 -14.39 -1.05
CA HIS A 124 -5.20 -14.99 0.27
C HIS A 124 -4.57 -16.38 0.20
N TRP A 125 -3.62 -16.68 1.10
CA TRP A 125 -2.79 -17.87 1.00
C TRP A 125 -3.58 -19.19 0.86
N CYS A 126 -4.72 -19.33 1.55
CA CYS A 126 -5.60 -20.51 1.44
C CYS A 126 -6.17 -20.73 0.03
N ASN A 127 -6.30 -19.67 -0.78
CA ASN A 127 -6.84 -19.73 -2.14
C ASN A 127 -5.74 -19.58 -3.21
N ASN A 128 -4.49 -19.37 -2.79
CA ASN A 128 -3.40 -19.06 -3.70
C ASN A 128 -3.05 -20.31 -4.55
N PRO A 129 -2.98 -20.20 -5.89
CA PRO A 129 -2.63 -21.33 -6.76
C PRO A 129 -1.30 -22.00 -6.41
N SER A 130 -0.34 -21.22 -5.91
CA SER A 130 0.99 -21.68 -5.49
C SER A 130 0.99 -22.41 -4.15
N ASN A 131 -0.11 -22.39 -3.40
CA ASN A 131 -0.25 -23.15 -2.17
C ASN A 131 -0.66 -24.61 -2.51
N PRO A 132 0.17 -25.62 -2.22
CA PRO A 132 -0.17 -27.03 -2.49
C PRO A 132 -1.36 -27.51 -1.65
N ASN A 133 -1.59 -26.88 -0.49
CA ASN A 133 -2.69 -27.16 0.43
C ASN A 133 -3.85 -26.17 0.25
N ARG A 134 -3.99 -25.54 -0.92
CA ARG A 134 -5.07 -24.58 -1.18
C ARG A 134 -6.43 -25.26 -1.10
N ILE A 135 -7.43 -24.47 -0.71
CA ILE A 135 -8.84 -24.86 -0.75
C ILE A 135 -9.20 -25.03 -2.24
N LYS A 136 -9.52 -26.26 -2.64
CA LYS A 136 -10.10 -26.54 -3.96
C LYS A 136 -11.57 -26.13 -3.87
N LYS A 137 -11.94 -25.06 -4.58
CA LYS A 137 -13.35 -24.68 -4.78
C LYS A 137 -13.96 -25.54 -5.87
#